data_AF-A0A2K9YVU6-F1
#
_entry.id   AF-A0A2K9YVU6-F1
#
_cell.length_a   1.000
_cell.length_b   1.000
_cell.length_c   1.000
_cell.angle_alpha   90.00
_cell.angle_beta   90.00
_cell.angle_gamma   90.00
#
_symmetry.space_group_name_H-M   'P 1'
#
loop_
_entity.id
_entity.type
_entity.pdbx_description
1 polymer ?
#
loop_
_entity_poly.entity_id
_entity_poly.type
_entity_poly.pdbx_seq_one_letter_code
_entity_poly.pdbx_strand_id
1 'polypeptide(L)'
;MDKYFDRSGMAIDNAKIKCIDSVKGTGEYIYRVTCNKCNGRGERNHFYKSRCIACNATGYSLVTTRTCYTLTALYRIYPEAARKISAAQAAERQRAV
;
A
#
# COMPACT_ATOMS: atom_id res chain seq x y z
N MET A 1 3.60 16.58 7.53
CA MET A 1 3.67 15.79 6.29
C MET A 1 2.41 14.97 6.22
N ASP A 2 1.68 15.02 5.10
CA ASP A 2 0.38 14.36 5.00
C ASP A 2 0.51 12.83 5.07
N LYS A 3 -0.54 12.17 5.58
CA LYS A 3 -0.62 10.71 5.61
C LYS A 3 -1.18 10.21 4.29
N TYR A 4 -0.50 9.23 3.70
CA TYR A 4 -0.93 8.57 2.48
C TYR A 4 -1.38 7.14 2.75
N PHE A 5 -2.33 6.69 1.94
CA PHE A 5 -2.95 5.38 2.04
C PHE A 5 -3.01 4.71 0.68
N ASP A 6 -2.81 3.39 0.65
CA ASP A 6 -3.14 2.57 -0.51
C ASP A 6 -4.66 2.48 -0.68
N ARG A 7 -5.12 2.12 -1.88
CA ARG A 7 -6.55 1.87 -2.15
C ARG A 7 -7.20 0.84 -1.23
N SER A 8 -6.41 -0.09 -0.66
CA SER A 8 -6.87 -1.06 0.34
C SER A 8 -7.13 -0.47 1.72
N GLY A 9 -6.74 0.79 1.95
CA GLY A 9 -6.80 1.46 3.25
C GLY A 9 -5.55 1.32 4.10
N MET A 10 -4.52 0.63 3.60
CA MET A 10 -3.23 0.48 4.29
C MET A 10 -2.47 1.81 4.31
N ALA A 11 -2.02 2.24 5.48
CA ALA A 11 -1.17 3.42 5.61
C ALA A 11 0.22 3.17 5.02
N ILE A 12 0.73 4.13 4.24
CA ILE A 12 2.05 4.06 3.63
C ILE A 12 2.99 4.99 4.37
N ASP A 13 4.16 4.46 4.73
CA ASP A 13 5.25 5.23 5.32
C ASP A 13 5.75 6.27 4.32
N ASN A 14 5.81 7.54 4.74
CA ASN A 14 6.24 8.66 3.91
C ASN A 14 7.65 8.47 3.32
N ALA A 15 8.55 7.74 4.01
CA ALA A 15 9.88 7.45 3.50
C ALA A 15 9.87 6.56 2.23
N LYS A 16 8.76 5.86 1.97
CA LYS A 16 8.59 4.94 0.82
C LYS A 16 7.90 5.59 -0.38
N ILE A 17 7.41 6.83 -0.22
CA ILE A 17 6.61 7.53 -1.21
C ILE A 17 7.51 8.37 -2.12
N LYS A 18 7.25 8.33 -3.41
CA LYS A 18 7.92 9.09 -4.46
C LYS A 18 6.88 9.76 -5.35
N CYS A 19 7.33 10.65 -6.24
CA CYS A 19 6.48 11.29 -7.26
C CYS A 19 5.21 11.91 -6.66
N ILE A 20 5.36 12.70 -5.58
CA ILE A 20 4.23 13.31 -4.89
C ILE A 20 3.64 14.43 -5.76
N ASP A 21 2.35 14.31 -6.07
CA ASP A 21 1.53 15.39 -6.61
C ASP A 21 0.66 15.92 -5.47
N SER A 22 1.07 17.06 -4.90
CA SER A 22 0.39 17.71 -3.78
C SER A 22 -0.97 18.30 -4.17
N VAL A 23 -1.19 18.63 -5.45
CA VAL A 23 -2.44 19.21 -5.94
C VAL A 23 -3.52 18.12 -6.00
N LYS A 24 -3.16 16.95 -6.53
CA LYS A 24 -4.08 15.80 -6.59
C LYS A 24 -4.12 15.01 -5.28
N GLY A 25 -3.15 15.25 -4.39
CA GLY A 25 -2.99 14.49 -3.15
C GLY A 25 -2.63 13.03 -3.43
N THR A 26 -1.79 12.78 -4.43
CA THR A 26 -1.35 11.44 -4.85
C THR A 26 0.15 11.29 -4.74
N GLY A 27 0.61 10.06 -4.58
CA GLY A 27 2.03 9.70 -4.68
C GLY A 27 2.19 8.26 -5.14
N GLU A 28 3.42 7.83 -5.36
CA GLU A 28 3.73 6.48 -5.81
C GLU A 28 4.58 5.76 -4.77
N TYR A 29 4.36 4.45 -4.60
CA TYR A 29 5.18 3.61 -3.75
C TYR A 29 5.39 2.24 -4.39
N ILE A 30 6.46 1.55 -3.99
CA ILE A 30 6.71 0.19 -4.43
C ILE A 30 5.92 -0.76 -3.53
N TYR A 31 4.90 -1.39 -4.10
CA TYR A 31 4.15 -2.47 -3.48
C TYR A 31 4.87 -3.80 -3.72
N ARG A 32 5.21 -4.50 -2.63
CA ARG A 32 5.85 -5.81 -2.67
C ARG A 32 4.98 -6.86 -2.01
N VAL A 33 4.83 -8.00 -2.69
CA VAL A 33 4.33 -9.23 -2.10
C VAL A 33 5.50 -10.20 -2.07
N THR A 34 5.98 -10.47 -0.85
CA THR A 34 7.01 -11.47 -0.61
C THR A 34 6.36 -12.86 -0.60
N CYS A 35 7.06 -13.86 -1.16
CA CYS A 35 6.55 -15.22 -1.14
C CYS A 35 6.70 -15.84 0.26
N ASN A 36 5.58 -16.27 0.85
CA ASN A 36 5.51 -16.86 2.19
C ASN A 36 6.13 -18.27 2.30
N LYS A 37 6.33 -18.97 1.17
CA LYS A 37 6.93 -20.32 1.17
C LYS A 37 8.46 -20.27 1.17
N CYS A 38 9.02 -19.34 0.41
CA CYS A 38 10.47 -19.15 0.25
C CYS A 38 11.01 -18.00 1.11
N ASN A 39 10.17 -17.35 1.94
CA ASN A 39 10.48 -16.12 2.71
C ASN A 39 11.25 -15.08 1.89
N GLY A 40 10.85 -14.88 0.64
CA GLY A 40 11.50 -13.90 -0.24
C GLY A 40 12.82 -14.33 -0.89
N ARG A 41 13.35 -15.54 -0.62
CA ARG A 41 14.60 -16.03 -1.26
C ARG A 41 14.53 -16.07 -2.79
N GLY A 42 13.34 -16.23 -3.36
CA GLY A 42 13.11 -16.23 -4.80
C GLY A 42 12.53 -14.93 -5.35
N GLU A 43 12.58 -13.84 -4.58
CA GLU A 43 12.06 -12.55 -5.03
C GLU A 43 12.90 -12.03 -6.20
N ARG A 44 12.20 -11.60 -7.24
CA ARG A 44 12.78 -11.02 -8.45
C ARG A 44 11.93 -9.83 -8.85
N ASN A 45 12.56 -8.81 -9.44
CA ASN A 45 11.85 -7.63 -9.94
C ASN A 45 10.93 -8.03 -11.11
N HIS A 46 9.66 -8.25 -10.81
CA HIS A 46 8.63 -8.55 -11.80
C HIS A 46 7.37 -7.73 -11.50
N PHE A 47 6.87 -7.05 -12.54
CA PHE A 47 5.76 -6.11 -12.48
C PHE A 47 4.38 -6.77 -12.32
N TYR A 48 4.30 -8.11 -12.37
CA TYR A 48 3.08 -8.91 -12.26
C TYR A 48 3.26 -10.08 -11.29
N LYS A 49 2.15 -10.63 -10.78
CA LYS A 49 2.15 -11.73 -9.82
C LYS A 49 2.71 -12.98 -10.50
N SER A 50 3.94 -13.34 -10.17
CA SER A 50 4.65 -14.48 -10.74
C SER A 50 4.88 -15.56 -9.70
N ARG A 51 5.08 -16.80 -10.16
CA ARG A 51 5.33 -17.94 -9.27
C ARG A 51 6.77 -17.84 -8.71
N CYS A 52 6.98 -18.02 -7.40
CA CYS A 52 8.33 -17.99 -6.80
C CYS A 52 9.16 -19.15 -7.34
N ILE A 53 10.28 -18.84 -7.98
CA ILE A 53 11.19 -19.83 -8.58
C ILE A 53 11.94 -20.61 -7.50
N ALA A 54 12.25 -19.97 -6.36
CA ALA A 54 12.97 -20.63 -5.27
C ALA A 54 12.14 -21.68 -4.50
N CYS A 55 10.81 -21.69 -4.62
CA CYS A 55 9.96 -22.73 -4.03
C CYS A 55 9.24 -23.58 -5.09
N ASN A 56 9.84 -23.74 -6.29
CA ASN A 56 9.27 -24.50 -7.40
C ASN A 56 7.81 -24.12 -7.69
N ALA A 57 7.53 -22.83 -7.74
CA ALA A 57 6.22 -22.27 -8.09
C ALA A 57 5.06 -22.50 -7.09
N THR A 58 5.32 -22.99 -5.88
CA THR A 58 4.29 -23.19 -4.84
C THR A 58 3.77 -21.91 -4.17
N GLY A 59 4.48 -20.79 -4.34
CA GLY A 59 4.09 -19.49 -3.82
C GLY A 59 4.22 -18.40 -4.89
N TYR A 60 3.92 -17.15 -4.51
CA TYR A 60 3.90 -16.02 -5.44
C TYR A 60 4.71 -14.83 -4.92
N SER A 61 5.28 -14.06 -5.84
CA SER A 61 5.91 -12.76 -5.57
C SER A 61 5.41 -11.70 -6.55
N LEU A 62 5.41 -10.44 -6.12
CA LEU A 62 5.06 -9.29 -6.96
C LEU A 62 5.84 -8.06 -6.50
N VAL A 63 6.43 -7.31 -7.43
CA VAL A 63 7.00 -5.99 -7.17
C VAL A 63 6.44 -5.03 -8.20
N THR A 64 5.59 -4.09 -7.77
CA THR A 64 4.94 -3.15 -8.69
C THR A 64 4.81 -1.77 -8.07
N THR A 65 4.81 -0.73 -8.89
CA THR A 65 4.53 0.63 -8.45
C THR A 65 3.03 0.81 -8.32
N ARG A 66 2.57 1.33 -7.19
CA ARG A 66 1.17 1.65 -6.95
C ARG A 66 1.01 3.10 -6.55
N THR A 67 -0.15 3.66 -6.88
CA THR A 67 -0.56 4.98 -6.41
C THR A 67 -1.08 4.89 -4.98
N CYS A 68 -0.64 5.81 -4.13
CA CYS A 68 -1.18 6.08 -2.82
C CYS A 68 -1.81 7.48 -2.80
N TYR A 69 -2.72 7.69 -1.86
CA TYR A 69 -3.60 8.84 -1.83
C TYR A 69 -3.62 9.43 -0.43
N THR A 70 -3.63 10.75 -0.33
CA THR A 70 -4.08 11.44 0.89
C THR A 70 -5.51 11.01 1.21
N LEU A 71 -5.92 11.08 2.48
CA LEU A 71 -7.27 10.68 2.89
C LEU A 71 -8.35 11.43 2.08
N THR A 72 -8.15 12.73 1.83
CA THR A 72 -9.06 13.57 1.03
C THR A 72 -9.16 13.09 -0.42
N ALA A 73 -8.04 12.77 -1.06
CA ALA A 73 -8.04 12.22 -2.42
C ALA A 73 -8.66 10.81 -2.46
N LEU A 74 -8.40 9.99 -1.43
CA LEU A 74 -8.96 8.66 -1.29
C LEU A 74 -10.49 8.70 -1.16
N TYR A 75 -11.05 9.69 -0.45
CA TYR A 75 -12.50 9.88 -0.38
C TYR A 75 -13.17 10.07 -1.75
N ARG A 76 -12.47 10.68 -2.71
CA ARG A 76 -13.00 10.93 -4.06
C ARG A 76 -12.97 9.68 -4.95
N ILE A 77 -11.96 8.83 -4.77
CA ILE A 77 -11.69 7.69 -5.68
C ILE A 77 -12.13 6.35 -5.06
N TYR A 78 -11.90 6.15 -3.77
CA TYR A 78 -12.19 4.93 -3.00
C TYR A 78 -12.90 5.27 -1.68
N PRO A 79 -14.16 5.73 -1.72
CA PRO A 79 -14.87 6.28 -0.56
C PRO A 79 -15.04 5.28 0.58
N GLU A 80 -15.23 3.99 0.29
CA GLU A 80 -15.39 2.97 1.33
C GLU A 80 -14.12 2.75 2.15
N ALA A 81 -12.96 2.70 1.50
CA ALA A 81 -11.67 2.58 2.16
C ALA A 81 -11.40 3.82 3.04
N ALA A 82 -11.68 5.01 2.51
CA ALA A 82 -11.52 6.26 3.25
C ALA A 82 -12.43 6.31 4.50
N ARG A 83 -13.70 5.90 4.39
CA ARG A 83 -14.62 5.82 5.55
C ARG A 83 -14.10 4.88 6.64
N LYS A 84 -13.59 3.71 6.27
CA LYS A 84 -13.01 2.75 7.23
C LYS A 84 -11.81 3.34 7.96
N ILE A 85 -10.92 4.02 7.24
CA ILE A 85 -9.76 4.69 7.83
C ILE A 85 -10.20 5.80 8.80
N SER A 86 -11.12 6.67 8.38
CA SER A 86 -11.61 7.75 9.23
C SER A 86 -12.29 7.24 10.50
N ALA A 87 -13.08 6.17 10.40
CA ALA A 87 -13.68 5.53 11.57
C ALA A 87 -12.63 4.96 12.52
N ALA A 88 -11.60 4.29 12.00
CA ALA A 88 -10.49 3.79 12.80
C ALA A 88 -9.73 4.92 13.52
N GLN A 89 -9.43 6.01 12.80
CA GLN A 89 -8.78 7.19 13.39
C GLN A 89 -9.63 7.88 14.46
N ALA A 90 -10.95 7.93 14.29
CA ALA A 90 -11.85 8.46 15.30
C ALA A 90 -11.87 7.60 16.57
N ALA A 91 -11.90 6.27 16.42
CA ALA A 91 -11.85 5.34 17.54
C ALA A 91 -10.52 5.42 18.31
N GLU A 92 -9.38 5.56 17.60
CA GLU A 92 -8.07 5.77 18.24
C GLU A 92 -8.03 7.05 19.05
N ARG A 93 -8.58 8.16 18.53
CA ARG A 93 -8.65 9.44 19.25
C ARG A 93 -9.48 9.35 20.52
N GLN A 94 -10.60 8.64 20.48
CA GLN A 94 -11.46 8.43 21.66
C GLN A 94 -10.79 7.60 22.75
N ARG A 95 -9.83 6.74 22.41
CA ARG A 95 -9.06 5.94 23.38
C ARG A 95 -7.85 6.67 23.96
N ALA A 96 -7.43 7.76 23.33
CA ALA A 96 -6.30 8.57 23.76
C ALA A 96 -6.70 9.73 24.70
N VAL A 97 -7.99 9.82 25.03
CA VAL A 97 -8.61 10.73 26.02
C VAL A 97 -8.95 9.92 27.26
#